data_AF-A0A5K0W0S4-F1
#
_entry.id   AF-A0A5K0W0S4-F1
#
_cell.length_a   1.000
_cell.length_b   1.000
_cell.length_c   1.000
_cell.angle_alpha   90.00
_cell.angle_beta   90.00
_cell.angle_gamma   90.00
#
_symmetry.space_group_name_H-M   'P 1'
#
loop_
_entity.id
_entity.type
_entity.pdbx_description
1 polymer ?
#
loop_
_entity_poly.entity_id
_entity_poly.type
_entity_poly.pdbx_seq_one_letter_code
_entity_poly.pdbx_strand_id
1 'polypeptide(L)'
;VHAGLSEEDRVKICRVLNHEKLSLEACKHITKNSNIPSRAAIQAVISQQSKLKSLLEGYDHFSSDINTTPLSYKSKVSKSTCHEVDDQIVLLAKKVDLSMENEKLKAHLQGMQWKVIELEKMCKKMQSQMSRMMMKNKVASHGNARLPRLCS
;
A
#
# COMPACT_ATOMS: atom_id res chain seq x y z
N VAL A 1 28.51 27.85 21.45
CA VAL A 1 27.33 28.69 21.13
C VAL A 1 26.73 29.16 22.45
N HIS A 2 26.93 30.45 22.74
CA HIS A 2 26.55 31.30 23.89
C HIS A 2 26.18 30.65 25.24
N ALA A 3 27.11 30.68 26.18
CA ALA A 3 26.91 30.35 27.60
C ALA A 3 26.16 31.44 28.42
N GLY A 4 25.51 32.40 27.75
CA GLY A 4 25.02 33.65 28.39
C GLY A 4 23.54 33.96 28.21
N LEU A 5 22.73 33.03 27.71
CA LEU A 5 21.27 33.24 27.61
C LEU A 5 20.61 32.81 28.92
N SER A 6 19.78 33.70 29.48
CA SER A 6 18.93 33.37 30.62
C SER A 6 17.90 32.29 30.25
N GLU A 7 17.36 31.57 31.23
CA GLU A 7 16.26 30.63 30.99
C GLU A 7 15.05 31.29 30.31
N GLU A 8 14.72 32.53 30.69
CA GLU A 8 13.65 33.31 30.05
C GLU A 8 13.89 33.49 28.54
N ASP A 9 15.12 33.83 28.14
CA ASP A 9 15.46 34.07 26.74
C ASP A 9 15.47 32.78 25.93
N ARG A 10 15.93 31.68 26.54
CA ARG A 10 15.89 30.34 25.94
C ARG A 10 14.47 29.89 25.69
N VAL A 11 13.55 30.13 26.63
CA VAL A 11 12.12 29.85 26.46
C VAL A 11 11.51 30.70 25.35
N LYS A 12 11.78 32.00 25.31
CA LYS A 12 11.26 32.90 24.26
C LYS A 12 11.72 32.46 22.87
N ILE A 13 13.00 32.15 22.71
CA ILE A 13 13.56 31.68 21.43
C ILE A 13 12.99 30.30 21.07
N CYS A 14 12.85 29.39 22.03
CA CYS A 14 12.28 28.08 21.75
C CYS A 14 10.79 28.12 21.39
N ARG A 15 10.06 29.14 21.85
CA ARG A 15 8.61 29.29 21.58
C ARG A 15 8.31 29.56 20.10
N VAL A 16 9.24 30.15 19.35
CA VAL A 16 9.05 30.44 17.92
C VAL A 16 9.43 29.26 17.02
N LEU A 17 9.99 28.16 17.58
CA LEU A 17 10.29 26.96 16.81
C LEU A 17 9.01 26.24 16.37
N ASN A 18 8.91 25.96 15.08
CA ASN A 18 7.85 25.10 14.55
C ASN A 18 8.28 23.63 14.63
N HIS A 19 7.82 22.94 15.68
CA HIS A 19 8.16 21.54 15.94
C HIS A 19 7.62 20.55 14.89
N GLU A 20 6.57 20.91 14.14
CA GLU A 20 6.01 20.08 13.08
C GLU A 20 6.89 20.05 11.83
N LYS A 21 7.66 21.11 11.56
CA LYS A 21 8.55 21.19 10.39
C LYS A 21 9.96 20.65 10.67
N LEU A 22 10.27 20.29 11.90
CA LEU A 22 11.57 19.75 12.26
C LEU A 22 11.74 18.32 11.74
N SER A 23 12.96 18.03 11.27
CA SER A 23 13.37 16.66 10.96
C SER A 23 13.50 15.83 12.23
N LEU A 24 13.47 14.50 12.09
CA LEU A 24 13.66 13.57 13.19
C LEU A 24 14.99 13.80 13.91
N GLU A 25 16.08 14.00 13.17
CA GLU A 25 17.40 14.22 13.76
C GLU A 25 17.46 15.56 14.51
N ALA A 26 16.87 16.63 13.97
CA ALA A 26 16.77 17.91 14.68
C ALA A 26 15.98 17.76 15.99
N CYS A 27 14.89 17.01 15.97
CA CYS A 27 14.11 16.71 17.17
C CYS A 27 14.93 15.95 18.22
N LYS A 28 15.72 14.97 17.80
CA LYS A 28 16.64 14.20 18.66
C LYS A 28 17.76 15.06 19.25
N HIS A 29 18.27 16.04 18.49
CA HIS A 29 19.21 17.01 19.02
C HIS A 29 18.57 17.92 20.07
N ILE A 30 17.34 18.39 19.83
CA ILE A 30 16.59 19.23 20.78
C ILE A 30 16.33 18.49 22.10
N THR A 31 15.96 17.21 22.04
CA THR A 31 15.65 16.43 23.25
C THR A 31 16.87 16.06 24.08
N LYS A 32 18.04 15.93 23.45
CA LYS A 32 19.30 15.62 24.14
C LYS A 32 20.05 16.84 24.67
N ASN A 33 19.65 18.04 24.26
CA ASN A 33 20.34 19.26 24.62
C ASN A 33 19.79 19.83 25.93
N SER A 34 20.59 19.76 27.00
CA SER A 34 20.26 20.35 28.32
C SER A 34 20.06 21.87 28.27
N ASN A 35 20.51 22.52 27.19
CA ASN A 35 20.30 23.94 26.96
C ASN A 35 18.94 24.30 26.37
N ILE A 36 18.10 23.32 26.07
CA ILE A 36 16.74 23.54 25.59
C ILE A 36 15.78 23.41 26.79
N PRO A 37 14.84 24.34 26.97
CA PRO A 37 13.80 24.20 27.98
C PRO A 37 13.00 22.91 27.80
N SER A 38 12.74 22.20 28.90
CA SER A 38 12.03 20.91 28.89
C SER A 38 10.72 20.92 28.11
N ARG A 39 9.96 22.03 28.21
CA ARG A 39 8.72 22.22 27.46
C ARG A 39 8.90 22.12 25.94
N ALA A 40 9.96 22.72 25.41
CA ALA A 40 10.24 22.69 23.97
C ALA A 40 10.70 21.30 23.52
N ALA A 41 11.49 20.61 24.35
CA ALA A 41 11.86 19.22 24.10
C ALA A 41 10.63 18.29 24.07
N ILE A 42 9.70 18.45 25.01
CA ILE A 42 8.44 17.69 25.04
C ILE A 42 7.58 17.97 23.81
N GLN A 43 7.44 19.24 23.42
CA GLN A 43 6.69 19.61 22.20
C GLN A 43 7.29 19.00 20.93
N ALA A 44 8.63 18.93 20.86
CA ALA A 44 9.32 18.28 19.77
C ALA A 44 8.96 16.77 19.71
N VAL A 45 8.97 16.07 20.84
CA VAL A 45 8.59 14.64 20.93
C VAL A 45 7.12 14.44 20.54
N ILE A 46 6.20 15.25 21.08
CA ILE A 46 4.77 15.17 20.75
C ILE A 46 4.56 15.37 19.24
N SER A 47 5.30 16.28 18.61
CA SER A 47 5.19 16.52 17.17
C SER A 47 5.62 15.31 16.34
N GLN A 48 6.63 14.56 16.77
CA GLN A 48 7.02 13.30 16.11
C GLN A 48 5.96 12.21 16.31
N GLN A 49 5.38 12.10 17.52
CA GLN A 49 4.29 11.15 17.78
C GLN A 49 3.06 11.45 16.93
N SER A 50 2.68 12.73 16.79
CA SER A 50 1.56 13.13 15.94
C SER A 50 1.78 12.80 14.46
N LYS A 51 3.02 12.93 13.94
CA LYS A 51 3.35 12.49 12.58
C LYS A 51 3.18 10.99 12.40
N LEU A 52 3.65 10.18 13.36
CA LEU A 52 3.47 8.73 13.32
C LEU A 52 1.98 8.34 13.34
N LYS A 53 1.18 9.00 14.19
CA LYS A 53 -0.28 8.79 14.23
C LYS A 53 -0.97 9.19 12.94
N SER A 54 -0.61 10.33 12.34
CA SER A 54 -1.18 10.77 11.06
C SER A 54 -0.88 9.79 9.92
N LEU A 55 0.34 9.24 9.87
CA LEU A 55 0.68 8.19 8.90
C LEU A 55 -0.15 6.92 9.11
N LEU A 56 -0.50 6.60 10.37
CA LEU A 56 -1.34 5.46 10.70
C LEU A 56 -2.81 5.66 10.29
N GLU A 57 -3.38 6.84 10.58
CA GLU A 57 -4.76 7.21 10.26
C GLU A 57 -4.99 7.39 8.75
N GLY A 58 -4.04 8.04 8.05
CA GLY A 58 -4.11 8.19 6.60
C GLY A 58 -4.20 6.85 5.88
N TYR A 59 -3.55 5.81 6.42
CA TYR A 59 -3.62 4.46 5.89
C TYR A 59 -4.95 3.74 6.18
N ASP A 60 -5.56 3.96 7.35
CA ASP A 60 -6.87 3.34 7.65
C ASP A 60 -7.96 3.85 6.70
N HIS A 61 -7.86 5.09 6.24
CA HIS A 61 -8.79 5.65 5.26
C HIS A 61 -8.69 4.95 3.89
N PHE A 62 -7.50 4.59 3.42
CA PHE A 62 -7.32 3.82 2.18
C PHE A 62 -7.84 2.37 2.27
N SER A 63 -7.99 1.82 3.49
CA SER A 63 -8.52 0.47 3.69
C SER A 63 -10.05 0.38 3.66
N SER A 64 -10.75 1.52 3.71
CA SER A 64 -12.21 1.55 3.84
C SER A 64 -12.97 1.37 2.52
N ASP A 65 -12.29 1.43 1.38
CA ASP A 65 -12.95 1.30 0.06
C ASP A 65 -13.15 -0.16 -0.39
N ILE A 66 -12.74 -1.16 0.39
CA ILE A 66 -12.96 -2.57 0.08
C ILE A 66 -13.70 -3.23 1.24
N ASN A 67 -15.03 -3.06 1.23
CA ASN A 67 -15.93 -3.82 2.07
C ASN A 67 -15.67 -5.33 1.91
N THR A 68 -15.09 -5.97 2.92
CA THR A 68 -15.61 -7.21 3.52
C THR A 68 -14.80 -7.59 4.78
N THR A 69 -15.54 -7.76 5.87
CA THR A 69 -15.17 -8.42 7.15
C THR A 69 -14.53 -7.53 8.23
N PRO A 70 -15.21 -7.32 9.38
CA PRO A 70 -14.69 -6.51 10.47
C PRO A 70 -13.84 -7.37 11.41
N LEU A 71 -12.51 -7.36 11.26
CA LEU A 71 -11.64 -7.66 12.39
C LEU A 71 -11.24 -6.35 13.05
N SER A 72 -12.23 -5.76 13.72
CA SER A 72 -12.07 -4.64 14.63
C SER A 72 -11.26 -5.10 15.85
N TYR A 73 -9.94 -5.05 15.75
CA TYR A 73 -9.08 -5.00 16.93
C TYR A 73 -9.20 -3.58 17.52
N LYS A 74 -10.26 -3.36 18.31
CA LYS A 74 -10.31 -2.21 19.22
C LYS A 74 -9.43 -2.54 20.41
N SER A 75 -8.17 -2.14 20.38
CA SER A 75 -7.39 -2.10 21.61
C SER A 75 -7.85 -0.92 22.45
N LYS A 76 -8.33 -1.22 23.65
CA LYS A 76 -8.74 -0.24 24.65
C LYS A 76 -7.55 0.63 25.02
N VAL A 77 -7.72 1.94 24.86
CA VAL A 77 -6.80 2.97 25.35
C VAL A 77 -6.73 2.88 26.88
N SER A 78 -5.63 2.35 27.40
CA SER A 78 -5.21 2.51 28.79
C SER A 78 -3.86 3.22 28.81
N LYS A 79 -3.90 4.46 29.28
CA LYS A 79 -2.78 5.36 29.61
C LYS A 79 -1.56 4.62 30.17
N SER A 80 -0.46 4.54 29.41
CA SER A 80 0.89 4.54 29.99
C SER A 80 1.93 5.05 28.97
N THR A 81 2.33 6.31 29.13
CA THR A 81 2.97 7.14 28.10
C THR A 81 4.44 6.81 27.80
N CYS A 82 4.96 5.65 28.21
CA CYS A 82 6.38 5.28 27.99
C CYS A 82 6.59 4.06 27.08
N HIS A 83 5.69 3.06 27.07
CA HIS A 83 5.79 1.90 26.17
C HIS A 83 5.04 2.07 24.84
N GLU A 84 4.13 3.05 24.78
CA GLU A 84 3.27 3.28 23.61
C GLU A 84 4.03 3.70 22.34
N VAL A 85 5.21 4.30 22.45
CA VAL A 85 5.94 4.81 21.27
C VAL A 85 6.60 3.67 20.50
N ASP A 86 7.19 2.72 21.21
CA ASP A 86 7.91 1.59 20.61
C ASP A 86 6.92 0.63 19.92
N ASP A 87 5.81 0.33 20.60
CA ASP A 87 4.72 -0.48 20.05
C ASP A 87 4.10 0.18 18.79
N GLN A 88 4.00 1.51 18.77
CA GLN A 88 3.43 2.27 17.65
C GLN A 88 4.39 2.32 16.45
N ILE A 89 5.71 2.33 16.68
CA ILE A 89 6.73 2.19 15.64
C ILE A 89 6.68 0.79 15.01
N VAL A 90 6.60 -0.26 15.83
CA VAL A 90 6.50 -1.66 15.37
C VAL A 90 5.23 -1.88 14.56
N LEU A 91 4.10 -1.34 15.01
CA LEU A 91 2.83 -1.37 14.27
C LEU A 91 2.95 -0.69 12.90
N LEU A 92 3.60 0.47 12.84
CA LEU A 92 3.75 1.22 11.59
C LEU A 92 4.64 0.48 10.59
N ALA A 93 5.77 -0.09 11.04
CA ALA A 93 6.63 -0.91 10.21
C ALA A 93 5.88 -2.11 9.61
N LYS A 94 5.18 -2.88 10.47
CA LYS A 94 4.38 -4.02 10.02
C LYS A 94 3.28 -3.63 9.03
N LYS A 95 2.63 -2.48 9.23
CA LYS A 95 1.58 -1.98 8.33
C LYS A 95 2.13 -1.58 6.97
N VAL A 96 3.30 -0.95 6.92
CA VAL A 96 4.00 -0.60 5.68
C VAL A 96 4.39 -1.86 4.90
N ASP A 97 4.91 -2.89 5.58
CA ASP A 97 5.26 -4.16 4.92
C ASP A 97 4.03 -4.84 4.30
N LEU A 98 2.93 -4.94 5.07
CA LEU A 98 1.66 -5.49 4.57
C LEU A 98 1.11 -4.71 3.38
N SER A 99 1.25 -3.38 3.38
CA SER A 99 0.85 -2.53 2.26
C SER A 99 1.62 -2.85 0.99
N MET A 100 2.94 -2.99 1.11
CA MET A 100 3.82 -3.31 -0.01
C MET A 100 3.50 -4.68 -0.60
N GLU A 101 3.22 -5.67 0.26
CA GLU A 101 2.79 -7.00 -0.18
C GLU A 101 1.44 -6.96 -0.91
N ASN A 102 0.50 -6.14 -0.45
CA ASN A 102 -0.82 -6.00 -1.08
C ASN A 102 -0.71 -5.38 -2.48
N GLU A 103 0.05 -4.29 -2.64
CA GLU A 103 0.29 -3.70 -3.96
C GLU A 103 1.00 -4.66 -4.92
N LYS A 104 1.95 -5.45 -4.42
CA LYS A 104 2.61 -6.50 -5.21
C LYS A 104 1.61 -7.58 -5.64
N LEU A 105 0.73 -8.02 -4.74
CA LEU A 105 -0.30 -9.01 -5.05
C LEU A 105 -1.29 -8.48 -6.09
N LYS A 106 -1.72 -7.22 -5.95
CA LYS A 106 -2.61 -6.54 -6.90
C LYS A 106 -1.99 -6.45 -8.29
N ALA A 107 -0.72 -6.05 -8.39
CA ALA A 107 0.00 -6.03 -9.67
C ALA A 107 0.10 -7.43 -10.29
N HIS A 108 0.35 -8.46 -9.46
CA HIS A 108 0.38 -9.84 -9.92
C HIS A 108 -0.99 -10.31 -10.46
N LEU A 109 -2.08 -10.01 -9.75
CA LEU A 109 -3.43 -10.33 -10.16
C LEU A 109 -3.80 -9.65 -11.49
N GLN A 110 -3.48 -8.37 -11.66
CA GLN A 110 -3.69 -7.66 -12.93
C GLN A 110 -2.90 -8.30 -14.08
N GLY A 111 -1.65 -8.70 -13.83
CA GLY A 111 -0.85 -9.43 -14.81
C GLY A 111 -1.47 -10.78 -15.18
N MET A 112 -2.01 -11.52 -14.20
CA MET A 112 -2.73 -12.77 -14.45
C MET A 112 -4.00 -12.54 -15.26
N GLN A 113 -4.79 -11.52 -14.94
CA GLN A 113 -5.99 -11.16 -15.69
C GLN A 113 -5.67 -10.84 -17.15
N TRP A 114 -4.61 -10.07 -17.41
CA TRP A 114 -4.17 -9.76 -18.78
C TRP A 114 -3.80 -11.02 -19.56
N LYS A 115 -3.07 -11.95 -18.93
CA LYS A 115 -2.72 -13.23 -19.54
C LYS A 115 -3.96 -14.05 -19.88
N VAL A 116 -4.95 -14.10 -18.99
CA VAL A 116 -6.22 -14.79 -19.23
C VAL A 116 -6.94 -14.19 -20.43
N ILE A 117 -7.04 -12.86 -20.52
CA ILE A 117 -7.69 -12.17 -21.64
C ILE A 117 -7.03 -12.52 -22.98
N GLU A 118 -5.70 -12.49 -23.06
CA GLU A 118 -5.00 -12.83 -24.31
C GLU A 118 -5.16 -14.32 -24.65
N LEU A 119 -5.14 -15.21 -23.66
CA LEU A 119 -5.40 -16.64 -23.86
C LEU A 119 -6.83 -16.88 -24.38
N GLU A 120 -7.85 -16.27 -23.77
CA GLU A 120 -9.24 -16.37 -24.23
C GLU A 120 -9.40 -15.92 -25.68
N LYS A 121 -8.72 -14.84 -26.07
CA LYS A 121 -8.69 -14.33 -27.44
C LYS A 121 -8.05 -15.32 -28.42
N MET A 122 -6.95 -15.97 -28.03
CA MET A 122 -6.33 -17.01 -28.85
C MET A 122 -7.22 -18.26 -28.95
N CYS A 123 -7.87 -18.68 -27.85
CA CYS A 123 -8.84 -19.78 -27.86
C CYS A 123 -10.01 -19.50 -28.80
N LYS A 124 -10.59 -18.30 -28.78
CA LYS A 124 -11.66 -17.88 -29.72
C LYS A 124 -11.22 -17.95 -31.19
N LYS A 125 -9.99 -17.53 -31.49
CA LYS A 125 -9.42 -17.64 -32.85
C LYS A 125 -9.28 -19.10 -33.28
N MET A 126 -8.72 -19.94 -32.40
CA MET A 126 -8.52 -21.37 -32.66
C MET A 126 -9.86 -22.08 -32.86
N GLN A 127 -10.86 -21.81 -32.01
CA GLN A 127 -12.20 -22.35 -32.15
C GLN A 127 -12.84 -21.98 -33.49
N SER A 128 -12.73 -20.70 -33.89
CA SER A 128 -13.23 -20.22 -35.19
C SER A 128 -12.54 -20.91 -36.37
N GLN A 129 -11.22 -21.10 -36.30
CA GLN A 129 -10.47 -21.84 -37.32
C GLN A 129 -10.91 -23.31 -37.40
N MET A 130 -11.07 -23.97 -36.25
CA MET A 130 -11.52 -25.36 -36.17
C MET A 130 -12.91 -25.55 -36.77
N SER A 131 -13.87 -24.69 -36.40
CA SER A 131 -15.23 -24.73 -36.97
C SER A 131 -15.21 -24.58 -38.49
N ARG A 132 -14.38 -23.67 -39.04
CA ARG A 132 -14.25 -23.52 -40.50
C ARG A 132 -13.70 -24.76 -41.18
N MET A 133 -12.69 -25.42 -40.60
CA MET A 133 -12.13 -26.66 -41.16
C MET A 133 -13.16 -27.80 -41.15
N MET A 134 -13.93 -27.94 -40.06
CA MET A 134 -14.98 -28.95 -39.96
C MET A 134 -16.10 -28.76 -41.00
N MET A 135 -16.51 -27.52 -41.29
CA MET A 135 -17.51 -27.24 -42.32
C MET A 135 -17.00 -27.52 -43.73
N LYS A 136 -15.74 -27.20 -44.03
CA LYS A 136 -15.11 -27.53 -45.32
C LYS A 136 -15.04 -29.04 -45.57
N ASN A 137 -14.72 -29.82 -44.54
CA ASN A 137 -14.69 -31.28 -44.64
C ASN A 137 -16.08 -31.89 -44.87
N LYS A 138 -17.15 -31.30 -44.30
CA LYS A 138 -18.52 -31.79 -44.50
C LYS A 138 -19.03 -31.58 -45.93
N VAL A 139 -18.66 -30.47 -46.58
CA VAL A 139 -19.00 -30.20 -47.99
C VAL A 139 -18.21 -31.10 -48.94
N ALA A 140 -16.93 -31.37 -48.66
CA ALA A 140 -16.13 -32.31 -49.46
C ALA A 140 -16.65 -33.75 -49.39
N SER A 141 -17.20 -34.16 -48.24
CA SER A 141 -17.74 -35.53 -48.05
C SER A 141 -19.08 -35.77 -48.76
N HIS A 142 -19.85 -34.74 -49.13
CA HIS A 142 -21.12 -34.90 -49.86
C HIS A 142 -20.99 -34.80 -51.39
N GLY A 143 -19.81 -34.43 -51.91
CA GLY A 143 -19.58 -34.21 -53.35
C GLY A 143 -19.14 -35.42 -54.17
N ASN A 144 -18.73 -36.53 -53.55
CA ASN A 144 -17.98 -37.60 -54.24
C ASN A 144 -18.67 -38.98 -54.26
N ALA A 145 -19.98 -39.02 -54.44
CA ALA A 145 -20.71 -40.29 -54.62
C ALA A 145 -21.38 -40.38 -56.00
N ARG A 146 -20.61 -40.30 -57.08
CA ARG A 146 -21.02 -40.87 -58.38
C ARG A 146 -19.83 -41.55 -59.06
N LEU A 147 -19.70 -42.85 -58.82
CA LEU A 147 -18.88 -43.73 -59.65
C LEU A 147 -19.48 -43.75 -61.07
N PRO A 148 -18.68 -43.66 -62.14
CA PRO A 148 -19.19 -43.74 -63.51
C PRO A 148 -19.82 -45.12 -63.74
N ARG A 149 -21.04 -45.15 -64.28
CA ARG A 149 -21.64 -46.40 -64.75
C ARG A 149 -20.93 -46.81 -66.04
N LEU A 150 -20.24 -47.94 -66.01
CA LEU A 150 -19.77 -48.60 -67.22
C LEU A 150 -21.01 -49.19 -67.92
N CYS A 151 -21.30 -48.71 -69.12
CA CYS A 151 -22.31 -49.28 -70.00
C CYS A 151 -21.81 -50.59 -70.62
N SER A 152 -22.79 -51.45 -70.92
CA SER A 152 -22.72 -52.86 -71.34
C SER A 152 -21.74 -53.20 -72.45
#